data_AF-A0A7J3E2A5-F1
#
_entry.id   AF-A0A7J3E2A5-F1
#
_cell.length_a   1.000
_cell.length_b   1.000
_cell.length_c   1.000
_cell.angle_alpha   90.00
_cell.angle_beta   90.00
_cell.angle_gamma   90.00
#
_symmetry.space_group_name_H-M   'P 1'
#
loop_
_entity.id
_entity.type
_entity.pdbx_description
1 polymer ?
#
loop_
_entity_poly.entity_id
_entity_poly.type
_entity_poly.pdbx_seq_one_letter_code
_entity_poly.pdbx_strand_id
1 'polypeptide(L)'
;MKGWVKTLWVIGLLVFALSGVTFAQQDKPGSKDHPLFTRMDNFYITHYWEEKYGEVKFKDEKGKDIKVEGKVYQIWYEIKKGFTPPSGLQIIRNYENAIKKIGGVKVFQEGSYEIWLKLDKGGKTYWVYIDSWAGGGKGANYRLTVVEKETMAQEVVADAKAMLADIQTKGSASVYGIYFDFN
;
A
#
# COMPACT_ATOMS: atom_id res chain seq x y z
N MET A 1 68.86 20.27 -22.12
CA MET A 1 67.87 19.41 -22.82
C MET A 1 68.09 17.99 -22.33
N LYS A 2 67.18 17.22 -21.72
CA LYS A 2 65.70 17.25 -21.64
C LYS A 2 65.34 16.53 -20.32
N GLY A 3 64.82 17.28 -19.34
CA GLY A 3 64.18 16.72 -18.15
C GLY A 3 62.75 16.29 -18.45
N TRP A 4 62.57 15.27 -19.31
CA TRP A 4 61.27 15.00 -19.93
C TRP A 4 60.90 13.52 -20.00
N VAL A 5 61.22 12.74 -18.95
CA VAL A 5 60.83 11.31 -18.90
C VAL A 5 60.18 10.91 -17.58
N LYS A 6 60.16 11.76 -16.54
CA LYS A 6 59.60 11.40 -15.23
C LYS A 6 58.21 11.97 -14.92
N THR A 7 57.62 12.74 -15.83
CA THR A 7 56.32 13.41 -15.63
C THR A 7 55.21 12.87 -16.54
N LEU A 8 55.31 11.62 -16.98
CA LEU A 8 54.33 10.98 -17.88
C LEU A 8 53.73 9.67 -17.34
N TRP A 9 53.94 9.37 -16.06
CA TRP A 9 53.37 8.19 -15.39
C TRP A 9 52.52 8.54 -14.16
N VAL A 10 52.01 9.78 -14.07
CA VAL A 10 51.07 10.19 -13.01
C VAL A 10 49.74 10.71 -13.59
N ILE A 11 49.65 10.90 -14.90
CA ILE A 11 48.41 11.37 -15.57
C ILE A 11 47.56 10.20 -16.10
N GLY A 12 48.11 8.98 -16.16
CA GLY A 12 47.46 7.81 -16.77
C GLY A 12 46.51 7.00 -15.89
N LEU A 13 46.24 7.39 -14.64
CA LEU A 13 45.44 6.57 -13.70
C LEU A 13 44.44 7.39 -12.88
N LEU A 14 44.06 8.57 -13.37
CA LEU A 14 43.04 9.43 -12.76
C LEU A 14 41.80 9.61 -13.67
N VAL A 15 41.56 8.63 -14.56
CA VAL A 15 40.43 8.61 -15.51
C VAL A 15 39.40 7.51 -15.19
N PHE A 16 39.61 6.71 -14.14
CA PHE A 16 38.73 5.56 -13.79
C PHE A 16 37.71 5.84 -12.68
N ALA A 17 37.28 7.10 -12.47
CA ALA A 17 36.36 7.46 -11.38
C ALA A 17 35.06 8.14 -11.84
N LEU A 18 34.65 7.90 -13.08
CA LEU A 18 33.30 8.20 -13.57
C LEU A 18 32.59 6.90 -13.96
N SER A 19 32.66 5.89 -13.09
CA SER A 19 31.64 4.85 -13.05
C SER A 19 30.33 5.57 -12.80
N GLY A 20 29.52 5.76 -13.84
CA GLY A 20 28.24 6.43 -13.74
C GLY A 20 27.50 5.89 -12.53
N VAL A 21 27.09 6.78 -11.62
CA VAL A 21 26.17 6.42 -10.56
C VAL A 21 24.91 5.97 -11.28
N THR A 22 24.77 4.66 -11.49
CA THR A 22 23.50 4.10 -11.90
C THR A 22 22.56 4.45 -10.76
N PHE A 23 21.65 5.39 -10.99
CA PHE A 23 20.57 5.64 -10.05
C PHE A 23 19.82 4.33 -9.90
N ALA A 24 20.10 3.59 -8.83
CA ALA A 24 19.30 2.45 -8.46
C ALA A 24 17.86 2.96 -8.35
N GLN A 25 16.92 2.25 -8.96
CA GLN A 25 15.51 2.53 -8.72
C GLN A 25 15.25 2.28 -7.24
N GLN A 26 15.08 3.40 -6.53
CA GLN A 26 14.86 3.47 -5.10
C GLN A 26 13.37 3.63 -4.84
N ASP A 27 12.97 3.19 -3.65
CA ASP A 27 11.62 3.36 -3.18
C ASP A 27 11.25 4.84 -3.06
N LYS A 28 9.96 5.14 -3.24
CA LYS A 28 9.39 6.45 -2.90
C LYS A 28 9.84 6.83 -1.48
N PRO A 29 10.42 8.02 -1.25
CA PRO A 29 10.86 8.43 0.07
C PRO A 29 9.75 8.32 1.12
N GLY A 30 10.09 7.78 2.29
CA GLY A 30 9.13 7.56 3.39
C GLY A 30 8.20 6.35 3.20
N SER A 31 8.33 5.59 2.12
CA SER A 31 7.59 4.35 1.93
C SER A 31 8.28 3.14 2.57
N LYS A 32 7.47 2.10 2.83
CA LYS A 32 7.90 0.83 3.42
C LYS A 32 6.92 -0.26 3.04
N ASP A 33 7.39 -1.51 3.02
CA ASP A 33 6.51 -2.67 2.92
C ASP A 33 5.56 -2.76 4.13
N HIS A 34 4.42 -3.40 3.94
CA HIS A 34 3.52 -3.71 5.04
C HIS A 34 4.12 -4.84 5.90
N PRO A 35 4.10 -4.78 7.25
CA PRO A 35 4.74 -5.80 8.11
C PRO A 35 4.32 -7.26 7.90
N LEU A 36 3.17 -7.49 7.26
CA LEU A 36 2.69 -8.84 6.91
C LEU A 36 3.38 -9.46 5.70
N PHE A 37 3.98 -8.65 4.82
CA PHE A 37 4.48 -9.10 3.54
C PHE A 37 5.83 -8.46 3.22
N THR A 38 6.71 -9.26 2.65
CA THR A 38 7.81 -8.73 1.83
C THR A 38 7.32 -8.62 0.40
N ARG A 39 7.77 -7.61 -0.34
CA ARG A 39 7.60 -7.57 -1.79
C ARG A 39 8.37 -8.70 -2.49
N MET A 40 8.05 -8.91 -3.76
CA MET A 40 8.84 -9.77 -4.65
C MET A 40 10.20 -9.14 -4.99
N ASP A 41 11.19 -9.99 -5.25
CA ASP A 41 12.55 -9.57 -5.61
C ASP A 41 12.57 -8.66 -6.84
N ASN A 42 13.48 -7.70 -6.82
CA ASN A 42 13.68 -6.72 -7.89
C ASN A 42 12.49 -5.77 -8.12
N PHE A 43 11.53 -5.69 -7.21
CA PHE A 43 10.52 -4.64 -7.19
C PHE A 43 10.92 -3.48 -6.28
N TYR A 44 10.48 -2.27 -6.63
CA TYR A 44 10.62 -1.05 -5.82
C TYR A 44 9.25 -0.37 -5.65
N ILE A 45 9.07 0.41 -4.57
CA ILE A 45 7.81 1.12 -4.31
C ILE A 45 7.76 2.40 -5.12
N THR A 46 6.73 2.54 -5.95
CA THR A 46 6.46 3.75 -6.73
C THR A 46 5.44 4.66 -6.04
N HIS A 47 4.44 4.07 -5.38
CA HIS A 47 3.43 4.80 -4.63
C HIS A 47 3.16 4.14 -3.28
N TYR A 48 2.87 4.98 -2.29
CA TYR A 48 2.59 4.60 -0.91
C TYR A 48 1.56 5.56 -0.34
N TRP A 49 0.50 5.00 0.24
CA TRP A 49 -0.55 5.69 0.96
C TRP A 49 -0.88 4.92 2.24
N GLU A 50 -0.92 5.62 3.37
CA GLU A 50 -1.34 5.10 4.67
C GLU A 50 -2.40 6.04 5.24
N GLU A 51 -3.57 5.50 5.54
CA GLU A 51 -4.69 6.24 6.11
C GLU A 51 -5.10 5.59 7.44
N LYS A 52 -5.24 6.40 8.49
CA LYS A 52 -5.52 5.89 9.84
C LYS A 52 -6.85 5.17 9.92
N TYR A 53 -7.88 5.70 9.26
CA TYR A 53 -9.20 5.10 9.18
C TYR A 53 -9.83 5.47 7.85
N GLY A 54 -10.14 4.48 7.02
CA GLY A 54 -10.76 4.67 5.71
C GLY A 54 -11.62 3.46 5.32
N GLU A 55 -12.25 3.54 4.15
CA GLU A 55 -13.10 2.47 3.60
C GLU A 55 -12.52 1.97 2.26
N VAL A 56 -12.45 0.66 2.10
CA VAL A 56 -12.10 0.02 0.82
C VAL A 56 -13.15 -1.02 0.44
N LYS A 57 -13.50 -1.07 -0.86
CA LYS A 57 -14.33 -2.13 -1.41
C LYS A 57 -13.51 -3.41 -1.61
N PHE A 58 -13.97 -4.48 -0.99
CA PHE A 58 -13.45 -5.84 -1.12
C PHE A 58 -14.51 -6.74 -1.76
N LYS A 59 -14.12 -7.98 -2.06
CA LYS A 59 -15.03 -9.04 -2.52
C LYS A 59 -15.30 -10.03 -1.39
N ASP A 60 -16.54 -10.45 -1.24
CA ASP A 60 -16.91 -11.62 -0.44
C ASP A 60 -16.65 -12.93 -1.21
N GLU A 61 -16.92 -14.07 -0.58
CA GLU A 61 -16.73 -15.40 -1.15
C GLU A 61 -17.58 -15.65 -2.42
N LYS A 62 -18.63 -14.85 -2.64
CA LYS A 62 -19.52 -14.91 -3.80
C LYS A 62 -19.12 -13.90 -4.88
N GLY A 63 -18.06 -13.13 -4.67
CA GLY A 63 -17.62 -12.07 -5.58
C GLY A 63 -18.45 -10.78 -5.51
N LYS A 64 -19.27 -10.62 -4.47
CA LYS A 64 -20.04 -9.39 -4.24
C LYS A 64 -19.18 -8.35 -3.51
N ASP A 65 -19.36 -7.09 -3.88
CA ASP A 65 -18.71 -5.97 -3.20
C ASP A 65 -19.18 -5.87 -1.74
N ILE A 66 -18.21 -5.77 -0.84
CA ILE A 66 -18.38 -5.46 0.58
C ILE A 66 -17.48 -4.30 0.96
N LYS A 67 -17.92 -3.48 1.91
CA LYS A 67 -17.14 -2.37 2.45
C LYS A 67 -16.37 -2.85 3.67
N VAL A 68 -15.07 -2.59 3.70
CA VAL A 68 -14.22 -2.88 4.85
C VAL A 68 -13.61 -1.57 5.31
N GLU A 69 -13.86 -1.24 6.57
CA GLU A 69 -13.34 -0.05 7.23
C GLU A 69 -12.19 -0.41 8.16
N GLY A 70 -11.26 0.53 8.31
CA GLY A 70 -10.17 0.45 9.27
C GLY A 70 -8.92 1.15 8.76
N LYS A 71 -7.75 0.76 9.27
CA LYS A 71 -6.48 1.34 8.85
C LYS A 71 -6.07 0.81 7.48
N VAL A 72 -5.93 1.73 6.52
CA VAL A 72 -5.70 1.39 5.10
C VAL A 72 -4.25 1.61 4.71
N TYR A 73 -3.68 0.63 4.01
CA TYR A 73 -2.41 0.75 3.32
C TYR A 73 -2.61 0.43 1.84
N GLN A 74 -2.09 1.27 0.96
CA GLN A 74 -2.01 1.00 -0.47
C GLN A 74 -0.56 1.20 -0.93
N ILE A 75 -0.01 0.17 -1.55
CA ILE A 75 1.39 0.13 -1.98
C ILE A 75 1.45 -0.36 -3.41
N TRP A 76 2.14 0.39 -4.27
CA TRP A 76 2.35 0.05 -5.67
C TRP A 76 3.81 -0.30 -5.88
N TYR A 77 4.02 -1.43 -6.52
CA TYR A 77 5.34 -1.97 -6.81
C TYR A 77 5.55 -2.03 -8.31
N GLU A 78 6.76 -1.71 -8.75
CA GLU A 78 7.19 -1.86 -10.15
C GLU A 78 8.50 -2.64 -10.22
N ILE A 79 8.64 -3.48 -11.24
CA ILE A 79 9.88 -4.23 -11.51
C ILE A 79 10.98 -3.24 -11.90
N LYS A 80 12.20 -3.46 -11.40
CA LYS A 80 13.37 -2.68 -11.80
C LYS A 80 13.69 -2.90 -13.28
N LYS A 81 14.19 -1.86 -13.94
CA LYS A 81 14.68 -1.90 -15.33
C LYS A 81 15.77 -2.95 -15.47
N GLY A 82 15.72 -3.69 -16.58
CA GLY A 82 16.67 -4.77 -16.88
C GLY A 82 16.30 -6.13 -16.29
N PHE A 83 15.25 -6.22 -15.46
CA PHE A 83 14.74 -7.49 -14.97
C PHE A 83 13.52 -7.95 -15.76
N THR A 84 13.40 -9.26 -15.94
CA THR A 84 12.20 -9.87 -16.53
C THR A 84 11.09 -9.92 -15.48
N PRO A 85 9.90 -9.38 -15.76
CA PRO A 85 8.80 -9.44 -14.81
C PRO A 85 8.31 -10.88 -14.63
N PRO A 86 7.90 -11.27 -13.40
CA PRO A 86 7.17 -12.50 -13.20
C PRO A 86 5.80 -12.43 -13.89
N SER A 87 5.12 -13.56 -14.05
CA SER A 87 3.73 -13.53 -14.51
C SER A 87 2.80 -12.97 -13.43
N GLY A 88 1.68 -12.37 -13.82
CA GLY A 88 0.63 -11.94 -12.87
C GLY A 88 0.17 -13.09 -11.96
N LEU A 89 -0.03 -14.28 -12.53
CA LEU A 89 -0.38 -15.47 -11.76
C LEU A 89 0.69 -15.83 -10.71
N GLN A 90 1.97 -15.69 -11.04
CA GLN A 90 3.05 -15.93 -10.08
C GLN A 90 3.01 -14.93 -8.92
N ILE A 91 2.69 -13.65 -9.18
CA ILE A 91 2.48 -12.65 -8.12
C ILE A 91 1.32 -13.10 -7.22
N ILE A 92 0.16 -13.41 -7.82
CA ILE A 92 -1.03 -13.85 -7.10
C ILE A 92 -0.78 -15.08 -6.21
N ARG A 93 -0.12 -16.11 -6.76
CA ARG A 93 0.18 -17.33 -6.00
C ARG A 93 1.21 -17.11 -4.90
N ASN A 94 2.18 -16.20 -5.07
CA ASN A 94 3.12 -15.86 -4.02
C ASN A 94 2.39 -15.26 -2.80
N TYR A 95 1.53 -14.27 -3.01
CA TYR A 95 0.78 -13.65 -1.91
C TYR A 95 -0.24 -14.60 -1.28
N GLU A 96 -0.94 -15.42 -2.07
CA GLU A 96 -1.84 -16.45 -1.55
C GLU A 96 -1.09 -17.46 -0.66
N ASN A 97 0.06 -17.94 -1.11
CA ASN A 97 0.85 -18.90 -0.34
C ASN A 97 1.47 -18.26 0.91
N ALA A 98 1.91 -17.01 0.82
CA ALA A 98 2.47 -16.27 1.95
C ALA A 98 1.42 -16.07 3.05
N ILE A 99 0.19 -15.67 2.70
CA ILE A 99 -0.86 -15.47 3.70
C ILE A 99 -1.32 -16.81 4.31
N LYS A 100 -1.42 -17.88 3.50
CA LYS A 100 -1.80 -19.22 3.98
C LYS A 100 -0.80 -19.77 4.99
N LYS A 101 0.50 -19.54 4.78
CA LYS A 101 1.57 -19.96 5.71
C LYS A 101 1.40 -19.37 7.12
N ILE A 102 0.72 -18.23 7.24
CA ILE A 102 0.47 -17.57 8.53
C ILE A 102 -0.99 -17.72 9.00
N GLY A 103 -1.75 -18.67 8.42
CA GLY A 103 -3.13 -18.99 8.82
C GLY A 103 -4.22 -18.20 8.08
N GLY A 104 -3.85 -17.43 7.05
CA GLY A 104 -4.82 -16.70 6.23
C GLY A 104 -5.52 -17.60 5.20
N VAL A 105 -6.60 -17.09 4.63
CA VAL A 105 -7.44 -17.78 3.66
C VAL A 105 -7.65 -16.94 2.42
N LYS A 106 -7.92 -17.61 1.30
CA LYS A 106 -8.43 -16.97 0.09
C LYS A 106 -9.94 -16.77 0.25
N VAL A 107 -10.40 -15.55 0.06
CA VAL A 107 -11.82 -15.20 0.05
C VAL A 107 -12.37 -15.34 -1.37
N PHE A 108 -11.74 -14.67 -2.33
CA PHE A 108 -12.18 -14.65 -3.71
C PHE A 108 -10.99 -14.44 -4.65
N GLN A 109 -11.14 -14.84 -5.91
CA GLN A 109 -10.14 -14.60 -6.96
C GLN A 109 -10.87 -14.32 -8.27
N GLU A 110 -10.44 -13.29 -8.98
CA GLU A 110 -10.96 -12.93 -10.29
C GLU A 110 -9.86 -13.09 -11.34
N GLY A 111 -10.11 -14.00 -12.28
CA GLY A 111 -9.13 -14.38 -13.30
C GLY A 111 -7.78 -14.81 -12.70
N SER A 112 -6.70 -14.38 -13.33
CA SER A 112 -5.32 -14.69 -12.92
C SER A 112 -4.56 -13.51 -12.33
N TYR A 113 -5.25 -12.37 -12.13
CA TYR A 113 -4.60 -11.10 -11.84
C TYR A 113 -5.05 -10.44 -10.56
N GLU A 114 -6.16 -10.87 -9.97
CA GLU A 114 -6.73 -10.26 -8.78
C GLU A 114 -7.12 -11.32 -7.74
N ILE A 115 -6.77 -11.08 -6.47
CA ILE A 115 -7.12 -11.97 -5.37
C ILE A 115 -7.45 -11.17 -4.11
N TRP A 116 -8.49 -11.62 -3.41
CA TRP A 116 -8.90 -11.12 -2.11
C TRP A 116 -8.66 -12.20 -1.06
N LEU A 117 -7.95 -11.82 -0.01
CA LEU A 117 -7.48 -12.68 1.05
C LEU A 117 -7.91 -12.11 2.40
N LYS A 118 -8.00 -12.98 3.40
CA LYS A 118 -8.31 -12.59 4.77
C LYS A 118 -7.37 -13.29 5.74
N LEU A 119 -6.97 -12.60 6.80
CA LEU A 119 -6.18 -13.15 7.89
C LEU A 119 -6.72 -12.63 9.22
N ASP A 120 -7.03 -13.54 10.14
CA ASP A 120 -7.34 -13.20 11.53
C ASP A 120 -6.11 -13.59 12.39
N LYS A 121 -5.40 -12.62 12.97
CA LYS A 121 -4.16 -12.86 13.73
C LYS A 121 -3.96 -11.82 14.83
N GLY A 122 -3.67 -12.28 16.05
CA GLY A 122 -3.38 -11.40 17.19
C GLY A 122 -4.55 -10.49 17.59
N GLY A 123 -5.79 -10.99 17.47
CA GLY A 123 -7.00 -10.21 17.76
C GLY A 123 -7.39 -9.19 16.69
N LYS A 124 -6.66 -9.15 15.57
CA LYS A 124 -6.92 -8.25 14.44
C LYS A 124 -7.36 -9.03 13.21
N THR A 125 -8.23 -8.41 12.41
CA THR A 125 -8.66 -8.92 11.11
C THR A 125 -8.04 -8.10 10.00
N TYR A 126 -7.37 -8.75 9.07
CA TYR A 126 -6.76 -8.15 7.90
C TYR A 126 -7.50 -8.58 6.65
N TRP A 127 -7.92 -7.61 5.85
CA TRP A 127 -8.38 -7.81 4.48
C TRP A 127 -7.28 -7.39 3.53
N VAL A 128 -6.89 -8.28 2.62
CA VAL A 128 -5.75 -8.08 1.73
C VAL A 128 -6.19 -8.30 0.29
N TYR A 129 -5.90 -7.33 -0.58
CA TYR A 129 -6.22 -7.38 -2.00
C TYR A 129 -4.94 -7.16 -2.81
N ILE A 130 -4.70 -8.04 -3.77
CA ILE A 130 -3.58 -7.93 -4.70
C ILE A 130 -4.14 -7.84 -6.11
N ASP A 131 -3.63 -6.87 -6.86
CA ASP A 131 -3.96 -6.60 -8.25
C ASP A 131 -2.67 -6.49 -9.06
N SER A 132 -2.44 -7.49 -9.91
CA SER A 132 -1.32 -7.57 -10.85
C SER A 132 -1.73 -7.23 -12.29
N TRP A 133 -2.98 -6.81 -12.51
CA TRP A 133 -3.42 -6.29 -13.79
C TRP A 133 -2.95 -4.87 -14.01
N ALA A 134 -2.63 -4.14 -12.93
CA ALA A 134 -1.85 -2.92 -13.00
C ALA A 134 -0.65 -3.16 -13.97
N GLY A 135 -0.61 -2.44 -15.10
CA GLY A 135 0.39 -2.67 -16.16
C GLY A 135 0.00 -3.63 -17.30
N GLY A 136 -1.28 -3.99 -17.42
CA GLY A 136 -1.81 -4.82 -18.51
C GLY A 136 -1.53 -6.32 -18.37
N GLY A 137 -1.44 -6.83 -17.13
CA GLY A 137 -1.32 -8.26 -16.85
C GLY A 137 0.06 -8.89 -17.11
N LYS A 138 1.07 -8.07 -17.44
CA LYS A 138 2.44 -8.54 -17.71
C LYS A 138 3.29 -8.75 -16.44
N GLY A 139 2.71 -8.53 -15.27
CA GLY A 139 3.38 -8.63 -13.96
C GLY A 139 4.53 -7.64 -13.75
N ALA A 140 4.64 -6.62 -14.59
CA ALA A 140 5.65 -5.56 -14.44
C ALA A 140 5.34 -4.60 -13.28
N ASN A 141 4.08 -4.53 -12.85
CA ASN A 141 3.69 -3.86 -11.63
C ASN A 141 2.52 -4.58 -10.97
N TYR A 142 2.32 -4.30 -9.69
CA TYR A 142 1.16 -4.76 -8.93
C TYR A 142 0.88 -3.82 -7.76
N ARG A 143 -0.36 -3.85 -7.31
CA ARG A 143 -0.84 -3.12 -6.13
C ARG A 143 -1.15 -4.10 -5.01
N LEU A 144 -0.72 -3.74 -3.81
CA LEU A 144 -1.12 -4.35 -2.55
C LEU A 144 -2.00 -3.36 -1.78
N THR A 145 -3.20 -3.79 -1.44
CA THR A 145 -4.08 -3.07 -0.52
C THR A 145 -4.30 -3.91 0.72
N VAL A 146 -4.07 -3.34 1.90
CA VAL A 146 -4.33 -3.97 3.20
C VAL A 146 -5.24 -3.08 4.01
N VAL A 147 -6.30 -3.65 4.57
CA VAL A 147 -7.12 -3.01 5.60
C VAL A 147 -7.00 -3.81 6.88
N GLU A 148 -6.41 -3.21 7.91
CA GLU A 148 -6.52 -3.70 9.28
C GLU A 148 -7.86 -3.23 9.83
N LYS A 149 -8.83 -4.15 9.92
CA LYS A 149 -10.19 -3.83 10.33
C LYS A 149 -10.18 -3.34 11.79
N GLU A 150 -10.73 -2.16 11.99
CA GLU A 150 -10.92 -1.54 13.29
C GLU A 150 -12.23 -0.77 13.31
N THR A 151 -12.74 -0.47 14.50
CA THR A 151 -13.88 0.44 14.68
C THR A 151 -13.36 1.86 14.83
N MET A 152 -14.05 2.84 14.23
CA MET A 152 -13.66 4.25 14.33
C MET A 152 -13.58 4.70 15.80
N ALA A 153 -12.48 5.34 16.17
CA ALA A 153 -12.39 6.06 17.44
C ALA A 153 -13.22 7.35 17.34
N GLN A 154 -14.24 7.49 18.18
CA GLN A 154 -15.05 8.71 18.22
C GLN A 154 -14.30 9.81 18.98
N GLU A 155 -13.90 10.86 18.28
CA GLU A 155 -13.20 12.02 18.89
C GLU A 155 -14.14 13.19 19.21
N VAL A 156 -15.32 13.25 18.56
CA VAL A 156 -16.26 14.36 18.71
C VAL A 156 -17.43 13.94 19.61
N VAL A 157 -17.71 14.71 20.67
CA VAL A 157 -18.85 14.49 21.57
C VAL A 157 -19.90 15.56 21.31
N ALA A 158 -21.15 15.15 21.11
CA ALA A 158 -22.27 16.08 21.08
C ALA A 158 -22.64 16.48 22.52
N ASP A 159 -22.40 17.74 22.89
CA ASP A 159 -22.72 18.26 24.23
C ASP A 159 -24.12 18.90 24.26
N ALA A 160 -25.09 18.18 24.81
CA ALA A 160 -26.45 18.68 25.00
C ALA A 160 -26.54 19.90 25.94
N LYS A 161 -25.61 20.06 26.89
CA LYS A 161 -25.57 21.25 27.76
C LYS A 161 -25.08 22.48 27.01
N ALA A 162 -24.10 22.32 26.11
CA ALA A 162 -23.68 23.39 25.21
C ALA A 162 -24.83 23.81 24.27
N MET A 163 -25.57 22.85 23.73
CA MET A 163 -26.77 23.12 22.94
C MET A 163 -27.86 23.84 23.75
N LEU A 164 -28.13 23.40 24.99
CA LEU A 164 -29.10 24.04 25.87
C LEU A 164 -28.68 25.48 26.21
N ALA A 165 -27.39 25.71 26.47
CA ALA A 165 -26.85 27.04 26.75
C ALA A 165 -26.98 27.98 25.55
N ASP A 166 -26.72 27.49 24.33
CA ASP A 166 -26.94 28.25 23.10
C ASP A 166 -28.42 28.61 22.90
N ILE A 167 -29.35 27.68 23.16
CA ILE A 167 -30.80 27.98 23.13
C ILE A 167 -31.15 29.06 24.15
N GLN A 168 -30.66 28.95 25.39
CA GLN A 168 -30.98 29.90 26.46
C GLN A 168 -30.41 31.30 26.21
N THR A 169 -29.24 31.40 25.58
CA THR A 169 -28.52 32.68 25.39
C THR A 169 -28.80 33.33 24.04
N LYS A 170 -28.96 32.55 22.98
CA LYS A 170 -29.11 33.02 21.59
C LYS A 170 -30.49 32.72 21.01
N GLY A 171 -31.36 32.03 21.75
CA GLY A 171 -32.68 31.61 21.27
C GLY A 171 -32.65 30.49 20.22
N SER A 172 -31.47 29.91 19.93
CA SER A 172 -31.28 28.90 18.89
C SER A 172 -30.01 28.08 19.13
N ALA A 173 -29.97 26.85 18.61
CA ALA A 173 -28.78 26.02 18.56
C ALA A 173 -28.73 25.25 17.23
N SER A 174 -27.53 25.08 16.67
CA SER A 174 -27.34 24.31 15.44
C SER A 174 -27.09 22.85 15.78
N VAL A 175 -27.94 21.96 15.26
CA VAL A 175 -27.79 20.51 15.38
C VAL A 175 -27.38 19.97 14.01
N TYR A 176 -26.17 19.40 13.93
CA TYR A 176 -25.66 18.76 12.71
C TYR A 176 -25.75 17.23 12.85
N GLY A 177 -26.13 16.53 11.78
CA GLY A 177 -26.14 15.06 11.76
C GLY A 177 -27.45 14.38 12.18
N ILE A 178 -28.62 15.05 12.04
CA ILE A 178 -29.91 14.36 12.18
C ILE A 178 -30.18 13.53 10.93
N TYR A 179 -30.24 12.21 11.09
CA TYR A 179 -30.70 11.29 10.06
C TYR A 179 -32.20 11.11 10.19
N PHE A 180 -32.95 11.49 9.16
CA PHE A 180 -34.39 11.25 9.10
C PHE A 180 -34.63 9.85 8.52
N ASP A 181 -35.34 9.01 9.26
CA ASP A 181 -35.88 7.77 8.71
C ASP A 181 -37.13 8.10 7.89
N PHE A 182 -37.11 7.71 6.61
CA PHE A 182 -38.25 7.85 5.71
C PHE A 182 -38.87 6.46 5.53
N ASN A 183 -39.94 6.20 6.29
CA ASN A 183 -40.80 5.03 6.08
C ASN A 183 -41.56 5.14 4.76
#